data_AF-A0A7Z8Y900-F1
#
_entry.id   AF-A0A7Z8Y900-F1
#
_cell.length_a   1.000
_cell.length_b   1.000
_cell.length_c   1.000
_cell.angle_alpha   90.00
_cell.angle_beta   90.00
_cell.angle_gamma   90.00
#
_symmetry.space_group_name_H-M   'P 1'
#
loop_
_entity.id
_entity.type
_entity.pdbx_description
1 polymer ?
#
loop_
_entity_poly.entity_id
_entity_poly.type
_entity_poly.pdbx_seq_one_letter_code
_entity_poly.pdbx_strand_id
1 'polypeptide(L)'
;MNELEQYRSYLKKRHTLKLAYIRETNEREAAIRVKSGRPIITVLSMALVGASLIVGPFSIPAFITLQCVASFQLITTFALTGYWSHKL
;
A
#
# COMPACT_ATOMS: atom_id res chain seq x y z
N MET A 1 -39.86 30.18 3.62
CA MET A 1 -38.84 29.33 2.99
C MET A 1 -39.54 28.06 2.52
N ASN A 2 -39.49 27.75 1.23
CA ASN A 2 -40.14 26.57 0.66
C ASN A 2 -39.43 25.30 1.14
N GLU A 3 -40.15 24.30 1.62
CA GLU A 3 -39.58 23.04 2.15
C GLU A 3 -38.65 22.34 1.13
N LEU A 4 -38.93 22.52 -0.15
CA LEU A 4 -38.10 22.00 -1.26
C LEU A 4 -36.69 22.61 -1.29
N GLU A 5 -36.54 23.88 -0.92
CA GLU A 5 -35.21 24.52 -0.86
C GLU A 5 -34.39 24.02 0.34
N GLN A 6 -35.05 23.79 1.48
CA GLN A 6 -34.41 23.18 2.65
C GLN A 6 -33.90 21.78 2.33
N TYR A 7 -34.73 20.95 1.68
CA TYR A 7 -34.38 19.59 1.28
C TYR A 7 -33.19 19.57 0.30
N ARG A 8 -33.17 20.48 -0.68
CA ARG A 8 -32.07 20.61 -1.64
C ARG A 8 -30.76 21.01 -0.97
N SER A 9 -30.81 21.90 0.03
CA SER A 9 -29.62 22.28 0.81
C SER A 9 -29.08 21.10 1.64
N TYR A 10 -29.97 20.27 2.19
CA TYR A 10 -29.63 19.10 2.99
C TYR A 10 -28.91 18.02 2.18
N LEU A 11 -29.42 17.75 0.97
CA LEU A 11 -28.80 16.84 0.00
C LEU A 11 -27.42 17.33 -0.43
N LYS A 12 -27.28 18.63 -0.70
CA LYS A 12 -25.99 19.23 -1.07
C LYS A 12 -24.97 19.07 0.06
N LYS A 13 -25.36 19.35 1.31
CA LYS A 13 -24.49 19.14 2.49
C LYS A 13 -24.06 17.67 2.64
N ARG A 14 -25.00 16.73 2.52
CA ARG A 14 -24.71 15.28 2.56
C ARG A 14 -23.69 14.87 1.49
N HIS A 15 -23.86 15.35 0.27
CA HIS A 15 -22.95 15.05 -0.84
C HIS A 15 -21.54 15.61 -0.59
N THR A 16 -21.45 16.87 -0.12
CA THR A 16 -20.18 17.51 0.21
C THR A 16 -19.46 16.79 1.36
N LEU A 17 -20.17 16.37 2.40
CA LEU A 17 -19.59 15.57 3.49
C LEU A 17 -19.05 14.23 3.00
N LYS A 18 -19.79 13.55 2.12
CA LYS A 18 -19.37 12.24 1.57
C LYS A 18 -18.11 12.37 0.71
N LEU A 19 -18.04 13.43 -0.09
CA LEU A 19 -16.84 13.75 -0.88
C LEU A 19 -15.62 14.08 -0.01
N ALA A 20 -15.82 14.87 1.06
CA ALA A 20 -14.75 15.20 2.00
C ALA A 20 -14.22 13.95 2.71
N TYR A 21 -15.12 13.05 3.15
CA TYR A 21 -14.74 11.77 3.76
C TYR A 21 -13.96 10.87 2.80
N ILE A 22 -14.45 10.71 1.56
CA ILE A 22 -13.76 9.92 0.53
C ILE A 22 -12.38 10.50 0.22
N ARG A 23 -12.25 11.84 0.18
CA ARG A 23 -10.98 12.51 -0.04
C ARG A 23 -9.99 12.25 1.09
N GLU A 24 -10.42 12.35 2.34
CA GLU A 24 -9.57 12.08 3.49
C GLU A 24 -9.10 10.61 3.51
N THR A 25 -10.00 9.66 3.22
CA THR A 25 -9.63 8.24 3.09
C THR A 25 -8.58 8.03 1.99
N ASN A 26 -8.77 8.64 0.81
CA ASN A 26 -7.80 8.52 -0.28
C ASN A 26 -6.42 9.10 0.07
N GLU A 27 -6.39 10.23 0.78
CA GLU A 27 -5.15 10.86 1.26
C GLU A 27 -4.44 9.96 2.29
N ARG A 28 -5.19 9.33 3.21
CA ARG A 28 -4.65 8.34 4.15
C ARG A 28 -4.09 7.10 3.44
N GLU A 29 -4.81 6.54 2.47
CA GLU A 29 -4.33 5.40 1.68
C GLU A 29 -3.13 5.72 0.80
N ALA A 30 -3.07 6.92 0.24
CA ALA A 30 -1.90 7.41 -0.50
C ALA A 30 -0.69 7.57 0.43
N ALA A 31 -0.88 8.17 1.62
CA ALA A 31 0.16 8.30 2.62
C ALA A 31 0.68 6.94 3.11
N ILE A 32 -0.21 5.97 3.34
CA ILE A 32 0.17 4.59 3.69
C ILE A 32 0.99 3.98 2.55
N ARG A 33 0.56 4.08 1.28
CA ARG A 33 1.30 3.51 0.14
C ARG A 33 2.69 4.10 -0.03
N VAL A 34 2.83 5.43 0.11
CA VAL A 34 4.13 6.12 0.00
C VAL A 34 5.04 5.76 1.16
N LYS A 35 4.50 5.70 2.39
CA LYS A 35 5.30 5.46 3.61
C LYS A 35 5.63 3.98 3.86
N SER A 36 4.76 3.07 3.41
CA SER A 36 5.01 1.63 3.46
C SER A 36 5.86 1.12 2.30
N GLY A 37 6.14 1.94 1.29
CA GLY A 37 7.02 1.58 0.17
C GLY A 37 6.52 0.37 -0.65
N ARG A 38 5.25 -0.03 -0.51
CA ARG A 38 4.66 -1.22 -1.16
C ARG A 38 5.05 -1.37 -2.64
N PRO A 39 4.98 -0.35 -3.51
CA PRO A 39 5.39 -0.52 -4.91
C PRO A 39 6.90 -0.81 -5.05
N ILE A 40 7.75 -0.14 -4.27
CA ILE A 40 9.21 -0.26 -4.35
C ILE A 40 9.66 -1.65 -3.91
N ILE A 41 9.09 -2.16 -2.81
CA ILE A 41 9.54 -3.43 -2.24
C ILE A 41 9.10 -4.63 -3.11
N THR A 42 7.96 -4.51 -3.79
CA THR A 42 7.48 -5.51 -4.75
C THR A 42 8.41 -5.59 -5.98
N VAL A 43 8.82 -4.44 -6.52
CA VAL A 43 9.78 -4.37 -7.63
C VAL A 43 11.14 -4.96 -7.23
N LEU A 44 11.61 -4.64 -6.02
CA LEU A 44 12.87 -5.18 -5.50
C LEU A 44 12.80 -6.71 -5.31
N SER A 45 11.65 -7.25 -4.90
CA SER A 45 11.45 -8.70 -4.80
C SER A 45 11.49 -9.38 -6.17
N MET A 46 10.90 -8.78 -7.21
CA MET A 46 11.01 -9.29 -8.59
C MET A 46 12.45 -9.28 -9.09
N ALA A 47 13.20 -8.22 -8.78
CA ALA A 47 14.62 -8.12 -9.14
C ALA A 47 15.47 -9.20 -8.44
N LEU A 48 15.21 -9.47 -7.15
CA LEU A 48 15.90 -10.53 -6.40
C LEU A 48 15.65 -11.93 -6.96
N VAL A 49 14.40 -12.22 -7.36
CA VAL A 49 14.06 -13.49 -8.01
C VAL A 49 14.70 -13.61 -9.40
N GLY A 50 14.77 -12.51 -10.15
CA GLY A 50 15.51 -12.48 -11.42
C GLY A 50 17.00 -12.73 -11.24
N ALA A 51 17.61 -12.10 -10.23
CA ALA A 51 19.02 -12.29 -9.90
C ALA A 51 19.32 -13.71 -9.40
N SER A 52 18.42 -14.32 -8.63
CA SER A 52 18.62 -15.69 -8.12
C SER A 52 18.62 -16.74 -9.23
N LEU A 53 17.83 -16.56 -10.29
CA LEU A 53 17.87 -17.44 -11.47
C LEU A 53 19.21 -17.42 -12.20
N ILE A 54 19.87 -16.25 -12.25
CA ILE A 54 21.18 -16.09 -12.89
C ILE A 54 22.30 -16.67 -12.01
N VAL A 55 22.18 -16.53 -10.68
CA VAL A 55 23.19 -16.97 -9.71
C VAL A 55 23.09 -18.46 -9.34
N GLY A 56 21.90 -19.06 -9.46
CA GLY A 56 21.64 -20.48 -9.17
C GLY A 56 22.64 -21.47 -9.79
N PRO A 57 23.02 -21.35 -11.08
CA PRO A 57 23.99 -22.25 -11.69
C PRO A 57 25.44 -22.07 -11.19
N PHE A 58 25.78 -20.92 -10.59
CA PHE A 58 27.14 -20.64 -10.14
C PHE A 58 27.39 -21.05 -8.68
N SER A 59 26.37 -20.95 -7.82
CA SER A 59 26.56 -21.12 -6.38
C SER A 59 25.25 -21.45 -5.66
N ILE A 60 25.16 -22.70 -5.18
CA ILE A 60 24.07 -23.16 -4.30
C ILE A 60 23.93 -22.29 -3.04
N PRO A 61 25.00 -21.92 -2.30
CA PRO A 61 24.83 -21.08 -1.12
C PRO A 61 24.31 -19.67 -1.48
N ALA A 62 24.75 -19.09 -2.59
CA ALA A 62 24.26 -17.78 -3.02
C ALA A 62 22.76 -17.81 -3.40
N PHE A 63 22.31 -18.89 -4.04
CA PHE A 63 20.88 -19.10 -4.33
C PHE A 63 20.01 -19.12 -3.06
N ILE A 64 20.43 -19.88 -2.04
CA ILE A 64 19.70 -19.98 -0.77
C ILE A 64 19.67 -18.62 -0.07
N THR A 65 20.79 -17.88 -0.04
CA THR A 65 20.82 -16.56 0.59
C THR A 65 19.87 -15.57 -0.09
N LEU A 66 19.81 -15.55 -1.43
CA LEU A 66 18.89 -14.68 -2.17
C LEU A 66 17.43 -15.03 -1.89
N GLN A 67 17.11 -16.33 -1.79
CA GLN A 67 15.75 -16.78 -1.47
C GLN A 67 15.33 -16.42 -0.03
N CYS A 68 16.27 -16.50 0.93
CA CYS A 68 16.05 -16.06 2.31
C CYS A 68 15.83 -14.55 2.39
N VAL A 69 16.65 -13.76 1.69
CA VAL A 69 16.51 -12.28 1.66
C VAL A 69 15.17 -11.89 1.05
N ALA A 70 14.77 -12.51 -0.07
CA ALA A 70 13.47 -12.24 -0.69
C ALA A 70 12.29 -12.56 0.27
N SER A 71 12.37 -13.69 0.96
CA SER A 71 11.35 -14.10 1.94
C SER A 71 11.26 -13.11 3.12
N PHE A 72 12.40 -12.71 3.67
CA PHE A 72 12.46 -11.74 4.76
C PHE A 72 11.91 -10.38 4.34
N GLN A 73 12.26 -9.91 3.15
CA GLN A 73 11.80 -8.65 2.59
C GLN A 73 10.26 -8.61 2.46
N LEU A 74 9.63 -9.71 2.03
CA LEU A 74 8.17 -9.81 1.97
C LEU A 74 7.53 -9.76 3.38
N ILE A 75 8.10 -10.45 4.36
CA ILE A 75 7.61 -10.44 5.75
C ILE A 75 7.71 -9.03 6.34
N THR A 76 8.85 -8.35 6.18
CA THR A 76 9.02 -6.97 6.64
C THR A 76 8.03 -6.01 5.98
N THR A 77 7.75 -6.20 4.69
CA THR A 77 6.75 -5.38 3.97
C THR A 77 5.34 -5.59 4.51
N PHE A 78 4.98 -6.84 4.79
CA PHE A 78 3.69 -7.18 5.36
C PHE A 78 3.55 -6.59 6.77
N ALA A 79 4.59 -6.72 7.60
CA ALA A 79 4.64 -6.15 8.94
C ALA A 79 4.54 -4.61 8.92
N LEU A 80 5.27 -3.92 8.03
CA LEU A 80 5.16 -2.47 7.87
C LEU A 80 3.75 -2.05 7.43
N THR A 81 3.17 -2.77 6.47
CA THR A 81 1.83 -2.51 5.98
C THR A 81 0.79 -2.67 7.09
N GLY A 82 0.87 -3.76 7.86
CA GLY A 82 0.00 -4.00 9.00
C GLY A 82 0.15 -2.95 10.10
N TYR A 83 1.39 -2.59 10.44
CA TYR A 83 1.67 -1.57 11.47
C TYR A 83 1.12 -0.20 11.09
N TRP A 84 1.32 0.26 9.85
CA TRP A 84 0.79 1.54 9.39
C TRP A 84 -0.73 1.52 9.22
N SER A 85 -1.32 0.38 8.87
CA SER A 85 -2.78 0.22 8.80
C SER A 85 -3.46 0.27 10.17
N HIS A 86 -2.77 -0.11 11.24
CA HIS A 86 -3.32 -0.09 12.61
C HIS A 86 -3.11 1.27 13.30
N LYS A 87 -2.14 2.08 12.84
CA LYS A 87 -1.78 3.35 13.48
C LYS A 87 -2.50 4.57 12.89
N LEU A 88 -3.13 4.44 11.71
CA LEU A 88 -3.91 5.49 11.04
C LEU A 88 -5.42 5.29 11.22
#